data_AF-A0A845SG99-F1
#
_entry.id   AF-A0A845SG99-F1
#
_cell.length_a   1.000
_cell.length_b   1.000
_cell.length_c   1.000
_cell.angle_alpha   90.00
_cell.angle_beta   90.00
_cell.angle_gamma   90.00
#
_symmetry.space_group_name_H-M   'P 1'
#
loop_
_entity.id
_entity.type
_entity.pdbx_description
1 polymer ?
#
loop_
_entity_poly.entity_id
_entity_poly.type
_entity_poly.pdbx_seq_one_letter_code
_entity_poly.pdbx_strand_id
1 'polypeptide(L)'
;MKTLGLILQNALEEICAGKKLFIPEAATQEALDDFQQIAKAISYADSEGLLEHCQFGIADFTERLTFSRVLVAGGVTELGYEFLRNYGSSNQRQKVG
;
A
#
# COMPACT_ATOMS: atom_id res chain seq x y z
N MET A 1 11.49 -10.88 5.01
CA MET A 1 10.08 -10.64 4.62
C MET A 1 9.55 -9.46 5.42
N LYS A 2 9.11 -8.39 4.77
CA LYS A 2 8.40 -7.30 5.45
C LYS A 2 6.99 -7.82 5.79
N THR A 3 6.49 -7.55 6.99
CA THR A 3 5.10 -7.91 7.33
C THR A 3 4.14 -7.04 6.52
N LEU A 4 2.94 -7.55 6.22
CA LEU A 4 1.92 -6.83 5.45
C LEU A 4 1.62 -5.44 6.04
N GLY A 5 1.64 -5.32 7.38
CA GLY A 5 1.45 -4.05 8.08
C GLY A 5 2.58 -3.04 7.85
N LEU A 6 3.85 -3.48 7.72
CA LEU A 6 4.95 -2.58 7.38
C LEU A 6 4.86 -2.10 5.92
N ILE A 7 4.40 -2.96 5.00
CA ILE A 7 4.18 -2.59 3.60
C ILE A 7 3.06 -1.56 3.51
N LEU A 8 1.96 -1.78 4.21
CA LEU A 8 0.84 -0.84 4.30
C LEU A 8 1.27 0.50 4.89
N GLN A 9 2.00 0.50 6.00
CA GLN A 9 2.51 1.73 6.62
C GLN A 9 3.36 2.53 5.62
N ASN A 10 4.36 1.90 5.00
CA ASN A 10 5.23 2.57 4.04
C ASN A 10 4.43 3.14 2.85
N ALA A 11 3.45 2.39 2.34
CA ALA A 11 2.61 2.87 1.25
C ALA A 11 1.78 4.11 1.65
N LEU A 12 1.17 4.11 2.84
CA LEU A 12 0.43 5.26 3.35
C LEU A 12 1.34 6.48 3.61
N GLU A 13 2.55 6.27 4.10
CA GLU A 13 3.55 7.33 4.28
C GLU A 13 3.98 7.94 2.93
N GLU A 14 4.22 7.12 1.91
CA GLU A 14 4.52 7.60 0.56
C GLU A 14 3.34 8.40 -0.04
N ILE A 15 2.10 7.97 0.19
CA ILE A 15 0.90 8.70 -0.23
C ILE A 15 0.80 10.05 0.49
N CYS A 16 1.08 10.09 1.80
CA CYS A 16 1.16 11.34 2.56
C CYS A 16 2.24 12.29 2.00
N ALA A 17 3.35 11.73 1.51
CA ALA A 17 4.41 12.50 0.84
C ALA A 17 4.04 12.94 -0.60
N GLY A 18 2.84 12.59 -1.08
CA GLY A 18 2.30 13.00 -2.37
C GLY A 18 2.49 11.97 -3.49
N LYS A 19 3.00 10.77 -3.21
CA LYS A 19 3.08 9.70 -4.21
C LYS A 19 1.68 9.16 -4.53
N LYS A 20 1.26 9.33 -5.78
CA LYS A 20 -0.06 8.88 -6.24
C LYS A 20 -0.01 7.66 -7.16
N LEU A 21 1.12 7.42 -7.83
CA LEU A 21 1.26 6.33 -8.79
C LEU A 21 2.24 5.29 -8.25
N PHE A 22 1.76 4.04 -8.22
CA PHE A 22 2.54 2.87 -7.84
C PHE A 22 2.55 1.91 -9.04
N ILE A 23 3.76 1.52 -9.45
CA ILE A 23 4.00 0.61 -10.56
C ILE A 23 5.15 -0.34 -10.16
N PRO A 24 5.28 -1.51 -10.82
CA PRO A 24 6.47 -2.34 -10.70
C PRO A 24 7.75 -1.55 -10.99
N GLU A 25 8.83 -1.83 -10.26
CA GLU A 25 10.11 -1.13 -10.42
C GLU A 25 10.81 -1.44 -11.74
N ALA A 26 10.48 -2.58 -12.36
CA ALA A 26 10.98 -3.01 -13.65
C ALA A 26 9.89 -3.76 -14.44
N ALA A 27 10.10 -3.88 -15.75
CA ALA A 27 9.24 -4.68 -16.64
C ALA A 27 9.64 -6.17 -16.62
N THR A 28 9.83 -6.74 -15.43
CA THR A 28 10.16 -8.16 -15.22
C THR A 28 9.05 -8.84 -14.41
N GLN A 29 8.93 -10.16 -14.55
CA GLN A 29 7.95 -10.93 -13.77
C GLN A 29 8.23 -10.82 -12.26
N GLU A 30 9.50 -10.85 -11.86
CA GLU A 30 9.91 -10.68 -10.46
C GLU A 30 9.45 -9.34 -9.87
N ALA A 31 9.66 -8.24 -10.59
CA ALA A 31 9.20 -6.92 -10.14
C ALA A 31 7.68 -6.83 -10.09
N LEU A 32 6.97 -7.51 -11.00
CA LEU A 32 5.51 -7.60 -10.97
C LEU A 32 5.01 -8.40 -9.76
N ASP A 33 5.68 -9.51 -9.42
CA ASP A 33 5.35 -10.35 -8.27
C ASP A 33 5.58 -9.62 -6.94
N ASP A 34 6.70 -8.92 -6.82
CA ASP A 34 7.00 -8.08 -5.65
C ASP A 34 5.99 -6.93 -5.50
N PHE A 35 5.62 -6.32 -6.62
CA PHE A 35 4.59 -5.26 -6.65
C PHE A 35 3.23 -5.74 -6.15
N GLN A 36 2.88 -7.02 -6.29
CA GLN A 36 1.59 -7.53 -5.83
C GLN A 36 1.38 -7.33 -4.32
N GLN A 37 2.45 -7.35 -3.52
CA GLN A 37 2.32 -7.11 -2.08
C GLN A 37 1.91 -5.67 -1.77
N ILE A 38 2.49 -4.71 -2.50
CA ILE A 38 2.16 -3.28 -2.39
C ILE A 38 0.73 -3.05 -2.88
N ALA A 39 0.38 -3.57 -4.06
CA ALA A 39 -0.95 -3.41 -4.63
C ALA A 39 -2.05 -3.98 -3.72
N LYS A 40 -1.82 -5.16 -3.12
CA LYS A 40 -2.74 -5.76 -2.14
C LYS A 40 -2.84 -4.95 -0.86
N ALA A 41 -1.74 -4.39 -0.36
CA ALA A 41 -1.77 -3.51 0.82
C ALA A 41 -2.59 -2.24 0.55
N ILE A 42 -2.41 -1.61 -0.62
CA ILE A 42 -3.19 -0.43 -1.01
C ILE A 42 -4.66 -0.79 -1.24
N SER A 43 -4.95 -1.94 -1.86
CA SER A 43 -6.33 -2.44 -2.03
C SER A 43 -7.02 -2.68 -0.69
N TYR A 44 -6.29 -3.19 0.30
CA TYR A 44 -6.80 -3.32 1.66
C TYR A 44 -7.05 -1.94 2.30
N ALA A 45 -6.11 -1.00 2.14
CA ALA A 45 -6.28 0.36 2.66
C ALA A 45 -7.51 1.06 2.09
N ASP A 46 -7.77 0.88 0.79
CA ASP A 46 -8.95 1.39 0.09
C ASP A 46 -10.23 0.74 0.64
N SER A 47 -10.26 -0.59 0.82
CA SER A 47 -11.44 -1.28 1.37
C SER A 47 -11.75 -0.93 2.82
N GLU A 48 -10.73 -0.58 3.61
CA GLU A 48 -10.88 -0.16 5.00
C GLU A 48 -11.16 1.35 5.14
N GLY A 49 -11.24 2.09 4.03
CA GLY A 49 -11.47 3.54 4.05
C GLY A 49 -10.30 4.35 4.61
N LEU A 50 -9.08 3.80 4.61
CA LEU A 50 -7.85 4.51 4.99
C LEU A 50 -7.39 5.46 3.86
N LEU A 51 -7.87 5.24 2.65
CA LEU A 51 -7.64 6.06 1.47
C LEU A 51 -8.98 6.55 0.91
N GLU A 52 -8.99 7.74 0.31
CA GLU A 52 -10.22 8.31 -0.24
C GLU A 52 -10.72 7.54 -1.46
N HIS A 53 -9.83 7.24 -2.40
CA HIS A 53 -10.15 6.50 -3.61
C HIS A 53 -8.90 5.96 -4.31
N CYS A 54 -8.95 4.70 -4.74
CA CYS A 54 -7.91 4.08 -5.55
C CYS A 54 -8.44 3.53 -6.88
N GLN A 55 -7.59 3.55 -7.91
CA GLN A 55 -7.82 2.90 -9.19
C GLN A 55 -6.75 1.85 -9.44
N PHE A 56 -7.16 0.64 -9.79
CA PHE A 56 -6.28 -0.50 -9.98
C PHE A 56 -6.21 -0.87 -11.46
N GLY A 57 -5.01 -0.90 -12.02
CA GLY A 57 -4.76 -1.51 -13.33
C GLY A 57 -4.51 -3.00 -13.16
N ILE A 58 -5.17 -3.81 -13.99
CA ILE A 58 -5.05 -5.27 -13.98
C ILE A 58 -4.18 -5.68 -15.18
N ALA A 59 -3.13 -6.46 -14.92
CA ALA A 59 -2.26 -7.04 -15.95
C ALA A 59 -2.89 -8.31 -16.53
N ASP A 60 -3.44 -9.16 -15.66
CA ASP A 60 -4.00 -10.46 -15.99
C ASP A 60 -5.10 -10.85 -14.98
N PHE A 61 -6.09 -11.59 -15.46
CA PHE A 61 -7.23 -12.10 -14.70
C PHE A 61 -7.47 -13.61 -14.89
N THR A 62 -6.63 -14.29 -15.68
CA THR A 62 -6.91 -15.66 -16.14
C THR A 62 -6.80 -16.72 -15.04
N GLU A 63 -5.85 -16.57 -14.10
CA GLU A 63 -5.69 -17.52 -12.98
C GLU A 63 -5.72 -16.85 -11.60
N ARG A 64 -5.11 -15.67 -11.48
CA ARG A 64 -5.09 -14.85 -10.26
C ARG A 64 -5.10 -13.39 -10.67
N LEU A 65 -5.88 -12.58 -9.93
CA LEU A 65 -5.91 -11.13 -10.12
C LEU A 65 -4.49 -10.57 -9.92
N THR A 66 -3.91 -10.05 -11.00
CA THR A 66 -2.55 -9.49 -11.01
C THR A 66 -2.61 -8.02 -11.34
N PHE A 67 -2.09 -7.17 -10.44
CA PHE A 67 -2.10 -5.72 -10.60
C PHE A 67 -0.89 -5.24 -11.40
N SER A 68 -1.09 -4.37 -12.40
CA SER A 68 -0.03 -3.70 -13.17
C SER A 68 0.30 -2.30 -12.64
N ARG A 69 -0.65 -1.65 -11.96
CA ARG A 69 -0.49 -0.32 -11.37
C ARG A 69 -1.56 -0.03 -10.33
N VAL A 70 -1.27 0.89 -9.43
CA VAL A 70 -2.26 1.51 -8.54
C VAL A 70 -2.13 3.02 -8.63
N LEU A 71 -3.25 3.70 -8.85
CA LEU A 71 -3.36 5.15 -8.83
C LEU A 71 -4.23 5.57 -7.64
N VAL A 72 -3.68 6.36 -6.74
CA VAL A 72 -4.39 6.92 -5.59
C VAL A 72 -4.99 8.27 -6.02
N ALA A 73 -6.31 8.27 -6.22
CA ALA A 73 -7.10 9.40 -6.67
C ALA A 73 -7.65 10.16 -5.45
N GLY A 74 -6.74 10.71 -4.64
CA GLY A 74 -7.08 11.39 -3.40
C GLY A 74 -5.87 11.44 -2.46
N GLY A 75 -6.15 11.40 -1.17
CA GLY A 75 -5.15 11.29 -0.11
C GLY A 75 -5.46 10.20 0.91
N VAL A 76 -4.67 10.21 1.99
CA VAL A 76 -4.94 9.42 3.19
C VAL A 76 -6.10 10.08 3.96
N THR A 77 -7.07 9.28 4.39
CA THR A 77 -8.21 9.76 5.17
C THR A 77 -7.83 10.01 6.63
N GLU A 78 -8.72 10.60 7.42
CA GLU A 78 -8.52 10.74 8.86
C GLU A 78 -8.26 9.38 9.56
N LEU A 79 -9.01 8.33 9.16
CA LEU A 79 -8.79 6.96 9.63
C LEU A 79 -7.40 6.43 9.25
N GLY A 80 -6.93 6.73 8.04
CA GLY A 80 -5.57 6.38 7.61
C GLY A 80 -4.49 7.08 8.43
N TYR A 81 -4.70 8.35 8.81
CA TYR A 81 -3.79 9.07 9.72
C TYR A 81 -3.82 8.49 11.14
N GLU A 82 -4.98 8.07 11.64
CA GLU A 82 -5.09 7.36 12.93
C GLU A 82 -4.34 6.03 12.91
N PHE A 83 -4.50 5.25 11.84
CA PHE A 83 -3.75 4.01 11.63
C PHE A 83 -2.24 4.27 11.71
N LEU A 84 -1.73 5.26 10.97
CA LEU A 84 -0.30 5.62 10.97
C LEU A 84 0.20 6.01 12.37
N ARG A 85 -0.56 6.82 13.12
CA ARG A 85 -0.20 7.22 14.49
C ARG A 85 -0.13 6.02 15.45
N ASN A 86 -1.09 5.10 15.36
CA ASN A 86 -1.18 3.94 16.24
C ASN A 86 -0.11 2.88 15.90
N TYR A 87 0.17 2.68 14.61
CA TYR A 87 1.19 1.74 14.15
C TYR A 87 2.61 2.23 14.47
N GLY A 88 2.90 3.53 14.28
CA GLY A 88 4.16 4.14 14.67
C GLY A 88 4.42 4.11 16.19
N SER A 89 3.36 4.27 16.99
CA SER A 89 3.44 4.19 18.46
C SER A 89 3.70 2.78 18.97
N SER A 90 3.17 1.76 18.28
CA SER A 90 3.37 0.34 18.63
C SER A 90 4.81 -0.11 18.42
N ASN A 91 5.47 0.39 17.37
CA ASN A 91 6.89 0.10 17.10
C ASN A 91 7.87 0.92 17.96
N GLN A 92 7.49 2.10 18.46
CA GLN A 92 8.32 2.86 19.41
C GLN A 92 8.33 2.26 20.82
N ARG A 93 7.24 1.61 21.26
CA ARG A 93 7.16 0.98 22.59
C ARG A 93 8.02 -0.28 22.75
N GLN A 94 8.57 -0.84 21.67
CA GLN A 94 9.48 -2.01 21.74
C GLN A 94 10.97 -1.66 21.87
N LYS A 95 11.36 -0.38 21.84
CA LYS A 95 12.77 0.05 22.02
C LYS A 95 13.14 0.50 23.44
N VAL A 96 12.23 0.35 24.40
CA VAL A 96 12.48 0.67 25.82
C VAL A 96 12.24 -0.61 26.65
N GLY A 97 13.21 -1.52 26.61
CA GLY A 97 13.25 -2.76 27.37
C GLY A 97 14.68 -3.22 27.56
#